data_AF-A0A8I1TNB0-F1
#
_entry.id   AF-A0A8I1TNB0-F1
#
_cell.length_a   1.000
_cell.length_b   1.000
_cell.length_c   1.000
_cell.angle_alpha   90.00
_cell.angle_beta   90.00
_cell.angle_gamma   90.00
#
_symmetry.space_group_name_H-M   'P 1'
#
loop_
_entity.id
_entity.type
_entity.pdbx_description
1 polymer ?
#
loop_
_entity_poly.entity_id
_entity_poly.type
_entity_poly.pdbx_seq_one_letter_code
_entity_poly.pdbx_strand_id
1 'polypeptide(L)'
;MRPTSAPLRPGLLGRGLLVVHGPGDPARDPGFDAWYTHEHLPERVATPGFRRARRWVSSGNPPVYLAVYETEDAAVLRSPAYLAALDDPTPGTARWVPVMSRMSRTVCDVVHSVARGEGGDLVLAEFDADRDSMRDTVIGTLAPGLLAASGTLAVHVAEVDLATTTARDATGTYRDVPTGVGRRFLLVEGAWPDPAAADAARTAAVEGLIDAGADIGTVVAMRLLARITHDQVVPDA
;
A
#
# COMPACT_ATOMS: atom_id res chain seq x y z
N MET A 1 -20.06 -4.34 -31.38
CA MET A 1 -20.63 -3.78 -30.13
C MET A 1 -19.57 -2.88 -29.51
N ARG A 2 -19.88 -1.65 -29.08
CA ARG A 2 -18.88 -0.82 -28.38
C ARG A 2 -18.70 -1.35 -26.95
N PRO A 3 -17.47 -1.52 -26.44
CA PRO A 3 -17.26 -1.94 -25.07
C PRO A 3 -17.80 -0.87 -24.10
N THR A 4 -18.58 -1.29 -23.11
CA THR A 4 -19.18 -0.42 -22.07
C THR A 4 -18.45 -0.50 -20.73
N SER A 5 -17.47 -1.41 -20.60
CA SER A 5 -16.57 -1.49 -19.44
C SER A 5 -15.22 -2.04 -19.86
N ALA A 6 -14.15 -1.65 -19.14
CA ALA A 6 -12.85 -2.28 -19.29
C ALA A 6 -12.89 -3.73 -18.75
N PRO A 7 -12.21 -4.68 -19.40
CA PRO A 7 -12.05 -6.03 -18.87
C PRO A 7 -11.24 -6.00 -17.57
N LEU A 8 -11.46 -7.00 -16.71
CA LEU A 8 -10.65 -7.21 -15.53
C LEU A 8 -9.23 -7.61 -15.95
N ARG A 9 -8.24 -7.02 -15.28
CA ARG A 9 -6.80 -7.27 -15.46
C ARG A 9 -6.10 -7.19 -14.11
N PRO A 10 -4.85 -7.67 -13.99
CA PRO A 10 -4.01 -7.32 -12.84
C PRO A 10 -3.93 -5.80 -12.68
N GLY A 11 -4.12 -5.29 -11.47
CA GLY A 11 -4.11 -3.84 -11.19
C GLY A 11 -2.80 -3.33 -10.59
N LEU A 12 -2.12 -4.17 -9.81
CA LEU A 12 -0.77 -3.94 -9.34
C LEU A 12 0.25 -4.34 -10.42
N LEU A 13 1.37 -3.62 -10.48
CA LEU A 13 2.42 -3.77 -11.49
C LEU A 13 3.50 -4.80 -11.09
N GLY A 14 3.34 -5.45 -9.94
CA GLY A 14 4.30 -6.37 -9.37
C GLY A 14 3.66 -7.32 -8.37
N ARG A 15 4.42 -8.31 -7.92
CA ARG A 15 3.97 -9.32 -6.96
C ARG A 15 4.44 -9.06 -5.54
N GLY A 16 5.33 -8.09 -5.32
CA GLY A 16 5.74 -7.64 -4.00
C GLY A 16 5.18 -6.26 -3.69
N LEU A 17 4.87 -6.03 -2.41
CA LEU A 17 4.52 -4.71 -1.88
C LEU A 17 5.40 -4.37 -0.69
N LEU A 18 5.86 -3.11 -0.63
CA LEU A 18 6.27 -2.47 0.61
C LEU A 18 5.15 -1.52 1.04
N VAL A 19 4.49 -1.82 2.15
CA VAL A 19 3.41 -1.03 2.74
C VAL A 19 3.97 -0.27 3.93
N VAL A 20 3.92 1.07 3.87
CA VAL A 20 4.34 1.95 4.98
C VAL A 20 3.17 2.81 5.39
N HIS A 21 2.65 2.64 6.60
CA HIS A 21 1.45 3.37 7.04
C HIS A 21 1.52 3.75 8.52
N GLY A 22 0.87 4.84 8.89
CA GLY A 22 0.81 5.29 10.28
C GLY A 22 0.46 6.78 10.39
N PRO A 23 0.43 7.33 11.60
CA PRO A 23 0.25 8.76 11.77
C PRO A 23 1.38 9.51 11.06
N GLY A 24 1.03 10.57 10.33
CA GLY A 24 2.02 11.47 9.75
C GLY A 24 2.80 12.23 10.82
N ASP A 25 3.77 13.05 10.39
CA ASP A 25 4.45 13.98 11.28
C ASP A 25 3.41 14.77 12.11
N PRO A 26 3.37 14.59 13.45
CA PRO A 26 2.42 15.29 14.29
C PRO A 26 2.61 16.81 14.25
N ALA A 27 3.79 17.31 13.84
CA ALA A 27 4.04 18.73 13.65
C ALA A 27 3.58 19.28 12.28
N ARG A 28 3.22 18.40 11.33
CA ARG A 28 2.84 18.73 9.94
C ARG A 28 3.84 19.68 9.26
N ASP A 29 5.14 19.42 9.38
CA ASP A 29 6.14 20.21 8.68
C ASP A 29 5.95 20.07 7.16
N PRO A 30 5.73 21.16 6.40
CA PRO A 30 5.58 21.11 4.95
C PRO A 30 6.79 20.48 4.24
N GLY A 31 7.97 20.54 4.86
CA GLY A 31 9.18 19.90 4.39
C GLY A 31 9.10 18.38 4.33
N PHE A 32 8.29 17.74 5.18
CA PHE A 32 8.08 16.28 5.15
C PHE A 32 7.34 15.86 3.87
N ASP A 33 6.26 16.56 3.51
CA ASP A 33 5.48 16.27 2.30
C ASP A 33 6.28 16.56 1.03
N ALA A 34 7.04 17.65 1.02
CA ALA A 34 7.93 18.00 -0.08
C ALA A 34 9.03 16.95 -0.27
N TRP A 35 9.70 16.54 0.81
CA TRP A 35 10.69 15.46 0.76
C TRP A 35 10.08 14.15 0.24
N TYR A 36 8.93 13.75 0.78
CA TYR A 36 8.30 12.49 0.37
C TYR A 36 8.04 12.48 -1.14
N THR A 37 7.54 13.59 -1.68
CA THR A 37 7.11 13.70 -3.08
C THR A 37 8.28 13.88 -4.04
N HIS A 38 9.24 14.75 -3.71
CA HIS A 38 10.28 15.20 -4.63
C HIS A 38 11.60 14.43 -4.50
N GLU A 39 11.82 13.74 -3.40
CA GLU A 39 13.06 13.01 -3.13
C GLU A 39 12.78 11.54 -2.83
N HIS A 40 11.94 11.25 -1.82
CA HIS A 40 11.82 9.89 -1.30
C HIS A 40 11.15 8.90 -2.25
N LEU A 41 10.00 9.28 -2.82
CA LEU A 41 9.31 8.42 -3.78
C LEU A 41 10.20 8.14 -5.01
N PRO A 42 10.79 9.15 -5.69
CA PRO A 42 11.70 8.91 -6.81
C PRO A 42 12.92 8.06 -6.43
N GLU A 43 13.59 8.36 -5.31
CA GLU A 43 14.75 7.61 -4.81
C GLU A 43 14.44 6.11 -4.69
N ARG A 44 13.29 5.78 -4.08
CA ARG A 44 12.86 4.38 -3.92
C ARG A 44 12.48 3.74 -5.25
N VAL A 45 11.67 4.43 -6.06
CA VAL A 45 11.17 3.90 -7.32
C VAL A 45 12.27 3.71 -8.37
N ALA A 46 13.36 4.47 -8.30
CA ALA A 46 14.53 4.27 -9.15
C ALA A 46 15.31 2.97 -8.88
N THR A 47 15.09 2.33 -7.71
CA THR A 47 15.77 1.08 -7.37
C THR A 47 15.34 -0.04 -8.32
N PRO A 48 16.28 -0.80 -8.93
CA PRO A 48 15.94 -1.93 -9.80
C PRO A 48 14.96 -2.91 -9.16
N GLY A 49 13.93 -3.30 -9.90
CA GLY A 49 12.85 -4.17 -9.43
C GLY A 49 11.67 -3.43 -8.80
N PHE A 50 11.77 -2.12 -8.50
CA PHE A 50 10.60 -1.30 -8.20
C PHE A 50 9.84 -0.97 -9.48
N ARG A 51 8.50 -0.87 -9.37
CA ARG A 51 7.59 -0.66 -10.50
C ARG A 51 6.78 0.62 -10.38
N ARG A 52 6.25 0.89 -9.19
CA ARG A 52 5.38 2.04 -8.91
C ARG A 52 5.43 2.38 -7.43
N ALA A 53 5.30 3.65 -7.10
CA ALA A 53 4.94 4.06 -5.75
C ALA A 53 3.70 4.95 -5.77
N ARG A 54 2.88 4.79 -4.74
CA ARG A 54 1.67 5.57 -4.52
C ARG A 54 1.57 5.98 -3.07
N ARG A 55 1.07 7.19 -2.83
CA ARG A 55 0.94 7.80 -1.50
C ARG A 55 -0.48 8.26 -1.29
N TRP A 56 -1.06 8.00 -0.12
CA TRP A 56 -2.39 8.42 0.28
C TRP A 56 -2.41 9.05 1.67
N VAL A 57 -3.48 9.78 1.97
CA VAL A 57 -3.76 10.36 3.29
C VAL A 57 -5.24 10.20 3.65
N SER A 58 -5.52 9.90 4.93
CA SER A 58 -6.88 9.86 5.47
C SER A 58 -7.38 11.25 5.85
N SER A 59 -8.69 11.45 5.89
CA SER A 59 -9.33 12.68 6.39
C SER A 59 -9.39 12.80 7.93
N GLY A 60 -8.95 11.76 8.67
CA GLY A 60 -8.98 11.73 10.14
C GLY A 60 -8.04 12.73 10.82
N ASN A 61 -8.20 12.89 12.14
CA ASN A 61 -7.33 13.72 12.98
C ASN A 61 -6.83 12.96 14.21
N PRO A 62 -5.51 12.66 14.33
CA PRO A 62 -4.47 12.96 13.35
C PRO A 62 -4.65 12.15 12.05
N PRO A 63 -4.16 12.66 10.90
CA PRO A 63 -4.24 11.93 9.65
C PRO A 63 -3.29 10.72 9.65
N VAL A 64 -3.78 9.61 9.09
CA VAL A 64 -2.97 8.46 8.71
C VAL A 64 -2.46 8.68 7.29
N TYR A 65 -1.16 8.46 7.09
CA TYR A 65 -0.52 8.41 5.79
C TYR A 65 -0.25 6.96 5.41
N LEU A 66 -0.25 6.70 4.11
CA LEU A 66 0.12 5.43 3.51
C LEU A 66 1.03 5.69 2.32
N ALA A 67 2.11 4.93 2.20
CA ALA A 67 2.86 4.74 0.98
C ALA A 67 2.90 3.25 0.63
N VAL A 68 2.60 2.92 -0.62
CA VAL A 68 2.74 1.58 -1.17
C VAL A 68 3.73 1.61 -2.31
N TYR A 69 4.77 0.80 -2.21
CA TYR A 69 5.72 0.57 -3.30
C TYR A 69 5.49 -0.82 -3.86
N GLU A 70 5.25 -0.89 -5.17
CA GLU A 70 5.10 -2.12 -5.91
C GLU A 70 6.46 -2.56 -6.47
N THR A 71 6.84 -3.80 -6.19
CA THR A 71 8.08 -4.42 -6.65
C THR A 71 7.78 -5.67 -7.46
N GLU A 72 8.72 -6.09 -8.32
CA GLU A 72 8.62 -7.33 -9.11
C GLU A 72 8.17 -8.52 -8.25
N ASP A 73 8.80 -8.67 -7.09
CA ASP A 73 8.45 -9.58 -6.01
C ASP A 73 9.01 -9.06 -4.67
N ALA A 74 8.70 -9.74 -3.57
CA ALA A 74 9.17 -9.38 -2.23
C ALA A 74 10.70 -9.47 -2.07
N ALA A 75 11.41 -10.28 -2.87
CA ALA A 75 12.85 -10.47 -2.75
C ALA A 75 13.65 -9.23 -3.19
N VAL A 76 13.06 -8.35 -4.01
CA VAL A 76 13.61 -7.03 -4.35
C VAL A 76 13.99 -6.23 -3.09
N LEU A 77 13.20 -6.36 -2.01
CA LEU A 77 13.39 -5.66 -0.73
C LEU A 77 14.50 -6.27 0.15
N ARG A 78 15.26 -7.24 -0.40
CA ARG A 78 16.51 -7.79 0.13
C ARG A 78 17.65 -7.73 -0.88
N SER A 79 17.42 -7.12 -2.04
CA SER A 79 18.43 -7.04 -3.10
C SER A 79 19.61 -6.16 -2.68
N PRO A 80 20.82 -6.41 -3.21
CA PRO A 80 21.97 -5.54 -2.95
C PRO A 80 21.71 -4.07 -3.31
N ALA A 81 20.98 -3.80 -4.40
CA ALA A 81 20.65 -2.44 -4.82
C ALA A 81 19.73 -1.74 -3.80
N TYR A 82 18.71 -2.46 -3.30
CA TYR A 82 17.83 -1.92 -2.27
C TYR A 82 18.58 -1.66 -0.96
N LEU A 83 19.41 -2.61 -0.51
CA LEU A 83 20.20 -2.46 0.72
C LEU A 83 21.21 -1.31 0.62
N ALA A 84 21.87 -1.14 -0.52
CA ALA A 84 22.76 0.00 -0.76
C ALA A 84 22.03 1.34 -0.59
N ALA A 85 20.79 1.46 -1.10
CA ALA A 85 19.95 2.65 -0.90
C ALA A 85 19.40 2.82 0.52
N LEU A 86 19.59 1.85 1.42
CA LEU A 86 19.32 2.00 2.86
C LEU A 86 20.55 2.44 3.64
N ASP A 87 21.73 2.05 3.17
CA ASP A 87 23.03 2.32 3.78
C ASP A 87 23.60 3.68 3.38
N ASP A 88 23.25 4.19 2.19
CA ASP A 88 23.61 5.53 1.69
C ASP A 88 22.35 6.36 1.37
N PRO A 89 21.59 6.81 2.39
CA PRO A 89 20.37 7.58 2.18
C PRO A 89 20.70 8.99 1.68
N THR A 90 19.83 9.52 0.81
CA THR A 90 19.83 10.96 0.49
C THR A 90 19.73 11.85 1.74
N PRO A 91 20.23 13.10 1.70
CA PRO A 91 20.22 13.98 2.87
C PRO A 91 18.83 14.22 3.48
N GLY A 92 17.78 14.33 2.67
CA GLY A 92 16.41 14.44 3.15
C GLY A 92 15.92 13.13 3.76
N THR A 93 16.24 11.98 3.16
CA THR A 93 15.88 10.67 3.73
C THR A 93 16.54 10.46 5.10
N ALA A 94 17.82 10.81 5.25
CA ALA A 94 18.51 10.78 6.55
C ALA A 94 17.86 11.71 7.59
N ARG A 95 17.33 12.85 7.16
CA ARG A 95 16.65 13.83 8.03
C ARG A 95 15.26 13.37 8.47
N TRP A 96 14.44 12.86 7.54
CA TRP A 96 13.00 12.70 7.76
C TRP A 96 12.56 11.29 8.17
N VAL A 97 13.28 10.23 7.76
CA VAL A 97 12.94 8.86 8.16
C VAL A 97 12.86 8.66 9.68
N PRO A 98 13.75 9.24 10.52
CA PRO A 98 13.63 9.12 11.98
C PRO A 98 12.29 9.64 12.55
N VAL A 99 11.66 10.61 11.87
CA VAL A 99 10.34 11.16 12.28
C VAL A 99 9.21 10.16 11.99
N MET A 100 9.44 9.17 11.12
CA MET A 100 8.48 8.10 10.81
C MET A 100 8.48 6.96 11.83
N SER A 101 9.09 7.13 13.02
CA SER A 101 9.19 6.10 14.08
C SER A 101 7.86 5.54 14.59
N ARG A 102 6.73 6.22 14.31
CA ARG A 102 5.38 5.75 14.64
C ARG A 102 4.67 5.04 13.48
N MET A 103 5.29 4.97 12.31
CA MET A 103 4.75 4.24 11.16
C MET A 103 5.06 2.76 11.27
N SER A 104 4.26 1.94 10.63
CA SER A 104 4.52 0.53 10.36
C SER A 104 5.15 0.41 8.98
N ARG A 105 6.13 -0.47 8.84
CA ARG A 105 6.72 -0.87 7.56
C ARG A 105 6.59 -2.38 7.40
N THR A 106 5.91 -2.80 6.35
CA THR A 106 5.57 -4.20 6.13
C THR A 106 5.83 -4.63 4.70
N VAL A 107 6.49 -5.76 4.51
CA VAL A 107 6.72 -6.37 3.19
C VAL A 107 5.65 -7.43 2.96
N CYS A 108 5.06 -7.45 1.77
CA CYS A 108 3.97 -8.37 1.43
C CYS A 108 4.18 -9.03 0.07
N ASP A 109 3.63 -10.23 -0.08
CA ASP A 109 3.34 -10.86 -1.36
C ASP A 109 1.90 -10.52 -1.79
N VAL A 110 1.71 -10.20 -3.07
CA VAL A 110 0.39 -9.98 -3.66
C VAL A 110 -0.23 -11.34 -3.99
N VAL A 111 -1.33 -11.67 -3.30
CA VAL A 111 -2.07 -12.93 -3.53
C VAL A 111 -3.31 -12.75 -4.40
N HIS A 112 -3.80 -11.52 -4.50
CA HIS A 112 -4.89 -11.17 -5.40
C HIS A 112 -4.74 -9.72 -5.87
N SER A 113 -4.95 -9.48 -7.16
CA SER A 113 -5.02 -8.14 -7.72
C SER A 113 -5.87 -8.16 -8.98
N VAL A 114 -6.97 -7.42 -8.94
CA VAL A 114 -7.86 -7.27 -10.09
C VAL A 114 -8.34 -5.83 -10.18
N ALA A 115 -8.38 -5.31 -11.39
CA ALA A 115 -8.74 -3.93 -11.67
C ALA A 115 -9.42 -3.79 -13.02
N ARG A 116 -10.30 -2.79 -13.10
CA ARG A 116 -10.81 -2.20 -14.36
C ARG A 116 -10.12 -0.86 -14.65
N GLY A 117 -9.60 -0.21 -13.62
CA GLY A 117 -8.90 1.07 -13.66
C GLY A 117 -8.17 1.34 -12.34
N GLU A 118 -7.65 2.55 -12.18
CA GLU A 118 -7.01 3.02 -10.95
C GLU A 118 -7.89 4.07 -10.29
N GLY A 119 -8.06 3.99 -8.97
CA GLY A 119 -8.92 4.89 -8.20
C GLY A 119 -8.19 6.11 -7.66
N GLY A 120 -8.92 7.21 -7.44
CA GLY A 120 -8.43 8.39 -6.73
C GLY A 120 -8.48 8.23 -5.21
N ASP A 121 -9.28 7.28 -4.73
CA ASP A 121 -9.44 6.95 -3.33
C ASP A 121 -9.12 5.48 -3.08
N LEU A 122 -8.80 5.18 -1.83
CA LEU A 122 -8.42 3.86 -1.35
C LEU A 122 -9.08 3.61 0.00
N VAL A 123 -9.69 2.44 0.15
CA VAL A 123 -9.91 1.83 1.46
C VAL A 123 -8.77 0.85 1.72
N LEU A 124 -8.04 1.09 2.81
CA LEU A 124 -7.06 0.15 3.35
C LEU A 124 -7.71 -0.54 4.56
N ALA A 125 -7.72 -1.88 4.56
CA ALA A 125 -8.06 -2.68 5.72
C ALA A 125 -6.93 -3.65 6.05
N GLU A 126 -6.46 -3.60 7.28
CA GLU A 126 -5.65 -4.65 7.90
C GLU A 126 -6.56 -5.70 8.52
N PHE A 127 -6.24 -6.96 8.33
CA PHE A 127 -6.98 -8.04 8.93
C PHE A 127 -6.10 -9.27 9.14
N ASP A 128 -6.48 -10.14 10.07
CA ASP A 128 -5.85 -11.43 10.30
C ASP A 128 -6.90 -12.54 10.20
N ALA A 129 -6.45 -13.77 9.95
CA ALA A 129 -7.24 -14.96 10.19
C ALA A 129 -6.42 -16.22 10.39
N ASP A 130 -7.02 -17.08 11.19
CA ASP A 130 -6.53 -18.37 11.63
C ASP A 130 -6.67 -19.50 10.57
N ARG A 131 -7.03 -19.22 9.30
CA ARG A 131 -7.20 -20.27 8.27
C ARG A 131 -6.96 -19.81 6.82
N ASP A 132 -6.29 -20.66 6.03
CA ASP A 132 -6.20 -20.55 4.56
C ASP A 132 -7.59 -20.41 3.89
N SER A 133 -8.62 -21.03 4.48
CA SER A 133 -10.00 -20.95 3.99
C SER A 133 -10.55 -19.53 3.94
N MET A 134 -10.05 -18.61 4.79
CA MET A 134 -10.51 -17.23 4.76
C MET A 134 -9.93 -16.45 3.58
N ARG A 135 -8.67 -16.70 3.20
CA ARG A 135 -8.10 -16.11 1.99
C ARG A 135 -8.98 -16.45 0.79
N ASP A 136 -9.42 -17.69 0.69
CA ASP A 136 -10.30 -18.15 -0.39
C ASP A 136 -11.68 -17.49 -0.33
N THR A 137 -12.25 -17.25 0.86
CA THR A 137 -13.50 -16.48 1.01
C THR A 137 -13.33 -15.01 0.61
N VAL A 138 -12.24 -14.35 1.04
CA VAL A 138 -11.98 -12.95 0.70
C VAL A 138 -11.79 -12.79 -0.81
N ILE A 139 -11.00 -13.68 -1.43
CA ILE A 139 -10.72 -13.63 -2.87
C ILE A 139 -11.92 -14.10 -3.70
N GLY A 140 -12.59 -15.17 -3.29
CA GLY A 140 -13.65 -15.83 -4.05
C GLY A 140 -15.02 -15.19 -3.90
N THR A 141 -15.28 -14.48 -2.79
CA THR A 141 -16.60 -13.92 -2.47
C THR A 141 -16.52 -12.41 -2.26
N LEU A 142 -15.69 -11.94 -1.33
CA LEU A 142 -15.67 -10.51 -0.95
C LEU A 142 -15.16 -9.62 -2.09
N ALA A 143 -14.01 -9.95 -2.68
CA ALA A 143 -13.41 -9.15 -3.74
C ALA A 143 -14.33 -8.98 -4.98
N PRO A 144 -14.98 -10.06 -5.50
CA PRO A 144 -16.01 -9.92 -6.53
C PRO A 144 -17.19 -9.04 -6.12
N GLY A 145 -17.67 -9.18 -4.87
CA GLY A 145 -18.76 -8.35 -4.35
C GLY A 145 -18.40 -6.86 -4.30
N LEU A 146 -17.20 -6.54 -3.81
CA LEU A 146 -16.67 -5.18 -3.77
C LEU A 146 -16.48 -4.60 -5.17
N LEU A 147 -15.96 -5.38 -6.13
CA LEU A 147 -15.79 -4.96 -7.54
C LEU A 147 -17.12 -4.72 -8.26
N ALA A 148 -18.19 -5.40 -7.84
CA ALA A 148 -19.52 -5.19 -8.39
C ALA A 148 -20.19 -3.92 -7.84
N ALA A 149 -19.72 -3.42 -6.69
CA ALA A 149 -20.23 -2.19 -6.09
C ALA A 149 -19.91 -0.95 -6.96
N SER A 150 -20.84 0.00 -6.96
CA SER A 150 -20.69 1.23 -7.75
C SER A 150 -19.45 2.02 -7.33
N GLY A 151 -18.62 2.40 -8.29
CA GLY A 151 -17.43 3.23 -8.08
C GLY A 151 -16.16 2.45 -7.73
N THR A 152 -16.23 1.16 -7.37
CA THR A 152 -15.03 0.33 -7.15
C THR A 152 -14.35 0.03 -8.48
N LEU A 153 -13.05 0.29 -8.55
CA LEU A 153 -12.22 0.10 -9.73
C LEU A 153 -11.21 -1.03 -9.60
N ALA A 154 -10.73 -1.29 -8.38
CA ALA A 154 -9.79 -2.37 -8.12
C ALA A 154 -9.92 -2.93 -6.71
N VAL A 155 -9.58 -4.22 -6.57
CA VAL A 155 -9.45 -4.89 -5.28
C VAL A 155 -8.16 -5.69 -5.28
N HIS A 156 -7.36 -5.52 -4.24
CA HIS A 156 -6.11 -6.24 -4.05
C HIS A 156 -6.04 -6.83 -2.64
N VAL A 157 -5.42 -8.00 -2.54
CA VAL A 157 -5.13 -8.66 -1.28
C VAL A 157 -3.64 -8.98 -1.25
N ALA A 158 -2.98 -8.60 -0.16
CA ALA A 158 -1.59 -8.88 0.07
C ALA A 158 -1.39 -9.57 1.42
N GLU A 159 -0.51 -10.57 1.45
CA GLU A 159 -0.13 -11.32 2.65
C GLU A 159 1.27 -10.90 3.09
N VAL A 160 1.48 -10.75 4.39
CA VAL A 160 2.78 -10.32 4.92
C VAL A 160 3.83 -11.41 4.73
N ASP A 161 4.94 -11.04 4.09
CA ASP A 161 6.17 -11.82 4.11
C ASP A 161 6.90 -11.48 5.41
N LEU A 162 6.65 -12.29 6.45
CA LEU A 162 7.23 -12.08 7.77
C LEU A 162 8.75 -12.17 7.72
N ALA A 163 9.31 -13.09 6.93
CA ALA A 163 10.75 -13.29 6.85
C ALA A 163 11.45 -12.06 6.28
N THR A 164 10.93 -11.49 5.18
CA THR A 164 11.51 -10.26 4.61
C THR A 164 11.20 -9.03 5.46
N THR A 165 10.04 -9.00 6.14
CA THR A 165 9.68 -7.90 7.05
C THR A 165 10.62 -7.82 8.25
N THR A 166 11.01 -8.95 8.85
CA THR A 166 11.87 -9.03 10.05
C THR A 166 13.35 -9.23 9.79
N ALA A 167 13.76 -9.60 8.57
CA ALA A 167 15.19 -9.75 8.19
C ALA A 167 16.04 -8.46 8.35
N ARG A 168 15.43 -7.38 8.82
CA ARG A 168 15.98 -6.04 9.01
C ARG A 168 16.83 -5.89 10.27
N ASP A 169 16.82 -6.87 11.18
CA ASP A 169 17.51 -6.79 12.48
C ASP A 169 19.07 -6.75 12.37
N ALA A 170 19.64 -6.55 11.18
CA ALA A 170 21.07 -6.46 10.94
C ALA A 170 21.62 -5.05 10.58
N THR A 171 20.94 -4.14 9.85
CA THR A 171 21.49 -2.80 9.49
C THR A 171 20.45 -1.77 8.97
N GLY A 172 20.69 -0.45 9.15
CA GLY A 172 20.12 0.63 8.28
C GLY A 172 19.15 1.68 8.86
N THR A 173 18.97 2.78 8.08
CA THR A 173 18.24 4.07 8.33
C THR A 173 16.85 3.97 8.91
N TYR A 174 16.17 2.84 8.72
CA TYR A 174 14.81 2.72 9.21
C TYR A 174 14.75 2.25 10.66
N ARG A 175 15.79 1.59 11.21
CA ARG A 175 15.78 0.64 12.37
C ARG A 175 14.60 0.72 13.34
N ASP A 176 14.24 1.91 13.78
CA ASP A 176 13.22 2.18 14.80
C ASP A 176 11.75 2.17 14.30
N VAL A 177 11.48 1.94 13.01
CA VAL A 177 10.12 1.82 12.46
C VAL A 177 9.53 0.42 12.77
N PRO A 178 8.40 0.33 13.50
CA PRO A 178 7.70 -0.93 13.81
C PRO A 178 7.33 -1.81 12.60
N THR A 179 7.22 -3.11 12.85
CA THR A 179 6.74 -4.11 11.87
C THR A 179 5.32 -4.55 12.21
N GLY A 180 4.42 -4.57 11.22
CA GLY A 180 3.12 -5.21 11.36
C GLY A 180 3.27 -6.72 11.26
N VAL A 181 3.13 -7.45 12.37
CA VAL A 181 3.23 -8.91 12.38
C VAL A 181 1.86 -9.56 12.18
N GLY A 182 1.79 -10.60 11.34
CA GLY A 182 0.66 -11.54 11.24
C GLY A 182 -0.52 -11.13 10.35
N ARG A 183 -0.52 -9.94 9.76
CA ARG A 183 -1.72 -9.42 9.06
C ARG A 183 -1.70 -9.62 7.56
N ARG A 184 -2.85 -9.38 6.94
CA ARG A 184 -3.07 -9.22 5.50
C ARG A 184 -3.59 -7.81 5.26
N PHE A 185 -3.43 -7.33 4.05
CA PHE A 185 -3.99 -6.05 3.61
C PHE A 185 -5.01 -6.29 2.52
N LEU A 186 -6.21 -5.70 2.69
CA LEU A 186 -7.19 -5.51 1.64
C LEU A 186 -7.11 -4.04 1.18
N LEU A 187 -6.90 -3.85 -0.11
CA LEU A 187 -6.83 -2.54 -0.75
C LEU A 187 -7.98 -2.46 -1.75
N VAL A 188 -8.92 -1.55 -1.53
CA VAL A 188 -10.05 -1.31 -2.45
C VAL A 188 -9.92 0.08 -3.03
N GLU A 189 -9.70 0.17 -4.33
CA GLU A 189 -9.59 1.45 -5.02
C GLU A 189 -10.92 1.83 -5.66
N GLY A 190 -11.27 3.11 -5.55
CA GLY A 190 -12.52 3.61 -6.11
C GLY A 190 -12.40 4.99 -6.72
N ALA A 191 -13.36 5.29 -7.60
CA ALA A 191 -13.68 6.63 -8.08
C ALA A 191 -14.91 7.15 -7.34
N TRP A 192 -14.76 7.34 -6.02
CA TRP A 192 -15.85 7.81 -5.15
C TRP A 192 -15.83 9.34 -5.11
N PRO A 193 -16.86 10.03 -5.61
CA PRO A 193 -16.81 11.48 -5.80
C PRO A 193 -16.88 12.27 -4.48
N ASP A 194 -17.34 11.63 -3.40
CA ASP A 194 -17.51 12.24 -2.09
C ASP A 194 -17.15 11.29 -0.95
N PRO A 195 -16.92 11.82 0.28
CA PRO A 195 -16.55 11.01 1.43
C PRO A 195 -17.59 9.96 1.84
N ALA A 196 -18.88 10.16 1.55
CA ALA A 196 -19.93 9.22 1.94
C ALA A 196 -19.89 7.96 1.07
N ALA A 197 -19.62 8.11 -0.22
CA ALA A 197 -19.41 6.97 -1.13
C ALA A 197 -18.17 6.15 -0.73
N ALA A 198 -17.07 6.81 -0.36
CA ALA A 198 -15.88 6.13 0.16
C ALA A 198 -16.14 5.43 1.50
N ASP A 199 -16.94 6.04 2.40
CA ASP A 199 -17.31 5.42 3.67
C ASP A 199 -18.26 4.23 3.51
N ALA A 200 -19.16 4.26 2.52
CA ALA A 200 -19.99 3.13 2.16
C ALA A 200 -19.14 1.94 1.66
N ALA A 201 -18.15 2.20 0.80
CA ALA A 201 -17.20 1.17 0.36
C ALA A 201 -16.36 0.62 1.53
N ARG A 202 -15.95 1.50 2.45
CA ARG A 202 -15.26 1.11 3.68
C ARG A 202 -16.13 0.20 4.55
N THR A 203 -17.40 0.56 4.73
CA THR A 203 -18.38 -0.22 5.51
C THR A 203 -18.59 -1.60 4.89
N ALA A 204 -18.81 -1.67 3.58
CA ALA A 204 -18.96 -2.94 2.86
C ALA A 204 -17.73 -3.84 2.99
N ALA A 205 -16.52 -3.26 2.96
CA ALA A 205 -15.28 -4.02 3.18
C ALA A 205 -15.19 -4.56 4.61
N VAL A 206 -15.58 -3.78 5.62
CA VAL A 206 -15.60 -4.21 7.03
C VAL A 206 -16.63 -5.33 7.24
N GLU A 207 -17.87 -5.13 6.80
CA GLU A 207 -18.93 -6.12 6.93
C GLU A 207 -18.55 -7.44 6.27
N GLY A 208 -18.01 -7.38 5.05
CA GLY A 208 -17.57 -8.57 4.33
C GLY A 208 -16.39 -9.29 4.99
N LEU A 209 -15.47 -8.55 5.63
CA LEU A 209 -14.39 -9.14 6.41
C LEU A 209 -14.91 -9.80 7.70
N ILE A 210 -15.89 -9.18 8.39
CA ILE A 210 -16.56 -9.76 9.56
C ILE A 210 -17.29 -11.06 9.17
N ASP A 211 -18.02 -11.04 8.06
CA ASP A 211 -18.74 -12.22 7.54
C ASP A 211 -17.78 -13.35 7.14
N ALA A 212 -16.57 -13.00 6.69
CA ALA A 212 -15.50 -13.96 6.42
C ALA A 212 -14.84 -14.51 7.69
N GLY A 213 -15.16 -13.96 8.87
CA GLY A 213 -14.60 -14.35 10.17
C GLY A 213 -13.21 -13.77 10.44
N ALA A 214 -12.87 -12.63 9.82
CA ALA A 214 -11.59 -11.97 9.99
C ALA A 214 -11.52 -11.23 11.34
N ASP A 215 -10.34 -11.25 11.97
CA ASP A 215 -10.00 -10.25 12.99
C ASP A 215 -9.53 -8.98 12.28
N ILE A 216 -10.23 -7.86 12.50
CA ILE A 216 -10.02 -6.63 11.73
C ILE A 216 -9.18 -5.66 12.55
N GLY A 217 -8.05 -5.23 11.96
CA GLY A 217 -7.19 -4.18 12.49
C GLY A 217 -7.61 -2.80 12.02
N THR A 218 -6.65 -2.01 11.53
CA THR A 218 -6.92 -0.68 11.00
C THR A 218 -7.75 -0.74 9.74
N VAL A 219 -8.83 0.04 9.68
CA VAL A 219 -9.58 0.27 8.44
C VAL A 219 -9.76 1.77 8.22
N VAL A 220 -9.30 2.26 7.07
CA VAL A 220 -9.24 3.69 6.80
C VAL A 220 -9.52 3.98 5.32
N ALA A 221 -10.34 5.00 5.08
CA ALA A 221 -10.53 5.58 3.75
C ALA A 221 -9.52 6.71 3.55
N MET A 222 -8.90 6.75 2.37
CA MET A 222 -7.76 7.61 2.06
C MET A 222 -7.87 8.16 0.65
N ARG A 223 -7.33 9.36 0.44
CA ARG A 223 -7.24 10.00 -0.87
C ARG A 223 -5.81 9.97 -1.40
N LEU A 224 -5.66 9.73 -2.70
CA LEU A 224 -4.36 9.70 -3.38
C LEU A 224 -3.72 11.09 -3.36
N LEU A 225 -2.46 11.15 -2.94
CA LEU A 225 -1.60 12.33 -2.97
C LEU A 225 -0.61 12.29 -4.13
N ALA A 226 -0.03 11.12 -4.40
CA ALA A 226 0.98 10.97 -5.44
C ALA A 226 0.96 9.56 -6.03
N ARG A 227 1.32 9.46 -7.30
CA ARG A 227 1.57 8.23 -8.04
C ARG A 227 2.74 8.47 -8.99
N ILE A 228 3.77 7.65 -8.90
CA ILE A 228 4.91 7.68 -9.81
C ILE A 228 5.29 6.25 -10.21
N THR A 229 5.68 6.05 -11.47
CA THR A 229 6.14 4.76 -11.99
C THR A 229 7.62 4.77 -12.33
N HIS A 230 8.24 3.59 -12.38
CA HIS A 230 9.68 3.46 -12.64
C HIS A 230 10.11 4.15 -13.94
N ASP A 231 9.36 3.95 -15.02
CA ASP A 231 9.58 4.58 -16.33
C ASP A 231 9.48 6.12 -16.33
N GLN A 232 8.77 6.70 -15.35
CA GLN A 232 8.69 8.15 -15.18
C GLN A 232 9.90 8.72 -14.44
N VAL A 233 10.58 7.91 -13.61
CA VAL A 233 11.72 8.31 -12.79
C VAL A 233 13.04 8.00 -13.50
N VAL A 234 13.10 6.83 -14.13
CA VAL A 234 14.23 6.33 -14.91
C VAL A 234 13.70 6.13 -16.34
N PRO A 235 13.61 7.22 -17.14
CA PRO A 235 13.13 7.11 -18.50
C PRO A 235 14.07 6.25 -19.34
N ASP A 236 13.50 5.40 -20.20
CA ASP A 236 14.28 4.72 -21.22
C ASP A 236 15.00 5.77 -22.09
N ALA A 237 16.31 5.56 -22.29
CA ALA A 237 17.18 6.47 -23.06
C ALA A 237 16.85 6.48 -24.56
#